data_AF-A0A6P0YMI0-F1
#
_entry.id   AF-A0A6P0YMI0-F1
#
_cell.length_a   1.000
_cell.length_b   1.000
_cell.length_c   1.000
_cell.angle_alpha   90.00
_cell.angle_beta   90.00
_cell.angle_gamma   90.00
#
_symmetry.space_group_name_H-M   'P 1'
#
loop_
_entity.id
_entity.type
_entity.pdbx_description
1 polymer ?
#
loop_
_entity_poly.entity_id
_entity_poly.type
_entity_poly.pdbx_seq_one_letter_code
_entity_poly.pdbx_strand_id
1 'polypeptide(L)'
;MKKESFDLEFCELLRRNSRESDSLFVYIRMRINQFKLNKFYQPNDILNEVYKRGIKALEEGKTINSFSGWIRGTAYNYIRELSRKQSKTKSFEELSKKESKYVTKNLNLLQQNGIIQDRVEEANNQVELLNEALKKLTIEEQRLLNYKEIQGLSWQEIANLEEYQGITLSALRKRKERIIKKLREFCHSYSKAIAQILL
;
A
#
# COMPACT_ATOMS: atom_id res chain seq x y z
N MET A 1 15.75 6.83 17.79
CA MET A 1 15.98 5.41 18.16
C MET A 1 17.46 5.07 17.98
N LYS A 2 18.04 4.22 18.84
CA LYS A 2 19.42 3.69 18.71
C LYS A 2 19.42 2.37 17.93
N LYS A 3 20.58 1.96 17.38
CA LYS A 3 20.75 0.71 16.60
C LYS A 3 20.27 -0.54 17.35
N GLU A 4 20.72 -0.73 18.59
CA GLU A 4 20.32 -1.88 19.43
C GLU A 4 18.80 -1.95 19.64
N SER A 5 18.15 -0.80 19.83
CA SER A 5 16.69 -0.71 19.98
C SER A 5 15.98 -1.01 18.66
N PHE A 6 16.54 -0.61 17.51
CA PHE A 6 16.01 -0.98 16.20
C PHE A 6 16.12 -2.50 15.95
N ASP A 7 17.27 -3.10 16.28
CA ASP A 7 17.50 -4.54 16.14
C ASP A 7 16.51 -5.35 16.97
N LEU A 8 16.31 -4.97 18.23
CA LEU A 8 15.34 -5.61 19.12
C LEU A 8 13.91 -5.48 18.58
N GLU A 9 13.48 -4.27 18.19
CA GLU A 9 12.13 -4.07 17.64
C GLU A 9 11.90 -4.85 16.34
N PHE A 10 12.92 -4.94 15.48
CA PHE A 10 12.85 -5.71 14.24
C PHE A 10 12.80 -7.22 14.51
N CYS A 11 13.57 -7.72 15.48
CA CYS A 11 13.52 -9.11 15.87
C CYS A 11 12.16 -9.48 16.48
N GLU A 12 11.59 -8.62 17.35
CA GLU A 12 10.26 -8.85 17.92
C GLU A 12 9.16 -8.83 16.87
N LEU A 13 9.26 -7.93 15.87
CA LEU A 13 8.35 -7.90 14.71
C LEU A 13 8.38 -9.22 13.93
N LEU A 14 9.54 -9.86 13.80
CA LEU A 14 9.68 -11.14 13.08
C LEU A 14 9.35 -12.38 13.94
N ARG A 15 9.57 -12.33 15.26
CA ARG A 15 9.36 -13.48 16.16
C ARG A 15 7.90 -13.80 16.44
N ARG A 16 6.99 -12.84 16.31
CA ARG A 16 5.59 -12.99 16.71
C ARG A 16 4.66 -13.04 15.50
N ASN A 17 3.73 -14.00 15.49
CA ASN A 17 2.43 -13.86 14.83
C ASN A 17 1.59 -12.80 15.57
N SER A 18 2.14 -11.58 15.71
CA SER A 18 1.42 -10.45 16.24
C SER A 18 0.58 -9.86 15.11
N ARG A 19 -0.56 -9.27 15.47
CA ARG A 19 -1.42 -8.55 14.52
C ARG A 19 -0.65 -7.49 13.71
N GLU A 20 0.40 -6.93 14.28
CA GLU A 20 1.26 -5.93 13.66
C GLU A 20 2.23 -6.55 12.64
N SER A 21 2.81 -7.71 12.95
CA SER A 21 3.62 -8.49 12.01
C SER A 21 2.76 -8.94 10.82
N ASP A 22 1.61 -9.57 11.10
CA ASP A 22 0.66 -10.00 10.06
C ASP A 22 0.22 -8.82 9.19
N SER A 23 -0.10 -7.68 9.81
CA SER A 23 -0.44 -6.44 9.10
C SER A 23 0.67 -5.98 8.17
N LEU A 24 1.94 -6.04 8.60
CA LEU A 24 3.07 -5.64 7.79
C LEU A 24 3.32 -6.63 6.64
N PHE A 25 3.28 -7.94 6.90
CA PHE A 25 3.44 -8.96 5.88
C PHE A 25 2.34 -8.87 4.82
N VAL A 26 1.09 -8.68 5.23
CA VAL A 26 -0.04 -8.44 4.32
C VAL A 26 0.19 -7.16 3.53
N TYR A 27 0.57 -6.06 4.18
CA TYR A 27 0.87 -4.79 3.51
C TYR A 27 1.96 -4.97 2.44
N ILE A 28 3.08 -5.61 2.77
CA ILE A 28 4.19 -5.85 1.85
C ILE A 28 3.72 -6.74 0.68
N ARG A 29 3.02 -7.84 0.96
CA ARG A 29 2.49 -8.74 -0.06
C ARG A 29 1.55 -8.01 -1.02
N MET A 30 0.65 -7.17 -0.50
CA MET A 30 -0.25 -6.35 -1.31
C MET A 30 0.54 -5.40 -2.23
N ARG A 31 1.60 -4.75 -1.72
CA ARG A 31 2.44 -3.86 -2.53
C ARG A 31 3.27 -4.61 -3.57
N ILE A 32 3.83 -5.76 -3.24
CA ILE A 32 4.51 -6.64 -4.22
C ILE A 32 3.55 -7.00 -5.36
N ASN A 33 2.32 -7.41 -5.03
CA ASN A 33 1.29 -7.76 -6.00
C ASN A 33 0.88 -6.55 -6.87
N GLN A 34 0.69 -5.38 -6.25
CA GLN A 34 0.37 -4.14 -6.95
C GLN A 34 1.36 -3.84 -8.08
N PHE A 35 2.65 -4.01 -7.82
CA PHE A 35 3.70 -3.77 -8.80
C PHE A 35 4.05 -5.00 -9.66
N LYS A 36 3.28 -6.09 -9.57
CA LYS A 36 3.48 -7.35 -10.33
C LYS A 36 4.85 -8.00 -10.10
N LEU A 37 5.37 -7.85 -8.88
CA LEU A 37 6.70 -8.34 -8.47
C LEU A 37 6.65 -9.72 -7.80
N ASN A 38 5.46 -10.28 -7.60
CA ASN A 38 5.22 -11.49 -6.81
C ASN A 38 5.80 -12.79 -7.40
N LYS A 39 6.17 -12.77 -8.68
CA LYS A 39 6.91 -13.88 -9.30
C LYS A 39 8.39 -13.92 -8.87
N PHE A 40 8.92 -12.81 -8.38
CA PHE A 40 10.35 -12.62 -8.16
C PHE A 40 10.70 -12.31 -6.69
N TYR A 41 9.76 -11.76 -5.93
CA TYR A 41 10.00 -11.29 -4.57
C TYR A 41 8.91 -11.75 -3.62
N GLN A 42 9.34 -12.16 -2.43
CA GLN A 42 8.51 -12.47 -1.27
C GLN A 42 8.64 -11.38 -0.21
N PRO A 43 7.72 -11.30 0.76
CA PRO A 43 7.79 -10.31 1.83
C PRO A 43 9.12 -10.33 2.61
N ASN A 44 9.71 -11.50 2.83
CA ASN A 44 11.01 -11.64 3.50
C ASN A 44 12.15 -10.96 2.74
N ASP A 45 12.15 -10.99 1.41
CA ASP A 45 13.16 -10.32 0.58
C ASP A 45 13.10 -8.80 0.78
N ILE A 46 11.88 -8.26 0.87
CA ILE A 46 11.66 -6.85 1.13
C ILE A 46 12.10 -6.49 2.55
N LEU A 47 11.72 -7.29 3.55
CA LEU A 47 12.07 -7.04 4.95
C LEU A 47 13.58 -7.08 5.19
N ASN A 48 14.29 -8.02 4.57
CA ASN A 48 15.75 -8.12 4.65
C ASN A 48 16.43 -6.83 4.15
N GLU A 49 15.97 -6.27 3.04
CA GLU A 49 16.50 -5.00 2.54
C GLU A 49 16.12 -3.82 3.44
N VAL A 50 14.89 -3.80 3.94
CA VAL A 50 14.42 -2.75 4.86
C VAL A 50 15.26 -2.73 6.14
N TYR A 51 15.59 -3.89 6.68
CA TYR A 51 16.49 -4.04 7.82
C TYR A 51 17.86 -3.43 7.51
N LYS A 52 18.51 -3.85 6.42
CA LYS A 52 19.83 -3.33 6.00
C LYS A 52 19.83 -1.80 5.87
N ARG A 53 18.79 -1.24 5.26
CA ARG A 53 18.64 0.22 5.12
C ARG A 53 18.44 0.91 6.47
N GLY A 54 17.76 0.25 7.41
CA GLY A 54 17.54 0.77 8.77
C GLY A 54 18.84 0.88 9.54
N ILE A 55 19.63 -0.19 9.53
CA ILE A 55 20.96 -0.22 10.15
C ILE A 55 21.86 0.86 9.55
N LYS A 56 21.96 0.90 8.22
CA LYS A 56 22.76 1.91 7.53
C LYS A 56 22.32 3.35 7.87
N ALA A 57 21.02 3.61 7.93
CA ALA A 57 20.52 4.94 8.28
C ALA A 57 20.93 5.36 9.71
N LEU A 58 20.88 4.44 10.66
CA LEU A 58 21.28 4.70 12.05
C LEU A 58 22.80 4.87 12.19
N GLU A 59 23.59 4.12 11.43
CA GLU A 59 25.06 4.28 11.35
C GLU A 59 25.45 5.64 10.75
N GLU A 60 24.67 6.15 9.80
CA GLU A 60 24.81 7.49 9.25
C GLU A 60 24.30 8.61 10.20
N GLY A 61 23.90 8.27 11.43
CA GLY A 61 23.42 9.23 12.43
C GLY A 61 22.01 9.77 12.17
N LYS A 62 21.23 9.14 11.28
CA LYS A 62 19.85 9.57 11.01
C LYS A 62 18.92 9.13 12.14
N THR A 63 17.99 9.99 12.50
CA THR A 63 16.99 9.68 13.53
C THR A 63 15.77 8.99 12.91
N ILE A 64 15.46 7.78 13.39
CA ILE A 64 14.18 7.11 13.15
C ILE A 64 13.23 7.45 14.31
N ASN A 65 12.18 8.23 13.99
CA ASN A 65 11.20 8.72 14.97
C ASN A 65 10.03 7.75 15.21
N SER A 66 9.63 6.99 14.18
CA SER A 66 8.57 5.99 14.26
C SER A 66 9.01 4.74 13.52
N PHE A 67 9.31 3.66 14.25
CA PHE A 67 9.73 2.39 13.67
C PHE A 67 8.70 1.87 12.66
N SER A 68 7.45 1.74 13.09
CA SER A 68 6.35 1.22 12.26
C SER A 68 6.11 2.03 10.97
N GLY A 69 6.16 3.36 11.08
CA GLY A 69 6.01 4.25 9.92
C GLY A 69 7.21 4.19 8.98
N TRP A 70 8.42 4.14 9.55
CA TRP A 70 9.66 4.05 8.79
C TRP A 70 9.76 2.74 8.02
N ILE A 71 9.48 1.59 8.66
CA ILE A 71 9.50 0.27 8.03
C ILE A 71 8.54 0.19 6.84
N ARG A 72 7.28 0.63 7.02
CA ARG A 72 6.29 0.63 5.92
C ARG A 72 6.71 1.56 4.78
N GLY A 73 7.21 2.74 5.10
CA GLY A 73 7.71 3.70 4.11
C GLY A 73 8.89 3.16 3.31
N THR A 74 9.90 2.61 4.01
CA THR A 74 11.09 2.03 3.40
C THR A 74 10.74 0.81 2.54
N ALA A 75 9.85 -0.07 3.02
CA ALA A 75 9.38 -1.23 2.26
C ALA A 75 8.70 -0.80 0.95
N TYR A 76 7.77 0.15 1.02
CA TYR A 76 7.09 0.66 -0.17
C TYR A 76 8.06 1.30 -1.17
N ASN A 77 8.99 2.12 -0.68
CA ASN A 77 9.99 2.76 -1.53
C ASN A 77 10.88 1.73 -2.22
N TYR A 78 11.33 0.70 -1.50
CA TYR A 78 12.14 -0.36 -2.09
C TYR A 78 11.36 -1.16 -3.14
N ILE A 79 10.11 -1.56 -2.86
CA ILE A 79 9.26 -2.23 -3.85
C ILE A 79 9.08 -1.37 -5.10
N ARG A 80 8.88 -0.05 -4.94
CA ARG A 80 8.79 0.87 -6.07
C ARG A 80 10.09 0.97 -6.86
N GLU A 81 11.25 0.98 -6.19
CA GLU A 81 12.56 0.92 -6.85
C GLU A 81 12.72 -0.36 -7.67
N LEU A 82 12.34 -1.53 -7.12
CA LEU A 82 12.35 -2.81 -7.82
C LEU A 82 11.46 -2.79 -9.06
N SER A 83 10.26 -2.24 -8.95
CA SER A 83 9.33 -2.10 -10.08
C SER A 83 9.93 -1.24 -11.20
N ARG A 84 10.60 -0.13 -10.86
CA ARG A 84 11.28 0.74 -11.84
C ARG A 84 12.48 0.06 -12.49
N LYS A 85 13.24 -0.74 -11.74
CA LYS A 85 14.33 -1.54 -12.31
C LYS A 85 13.76 -2.53 -13.31
N GLN A 86 12.69 -3.23 -12.96
CA GLN A 86 12.02 -4.18 -13.84
C GLN A 86 11.44 -3.50 -15.10
N SER A 87 10.84 -2.32 -14.98
CA SER A 87 10.31 -1.59 -16.14
C SER A 87 11.43 -1.09 -17.07
N LYS A 88 12.58 -0.70 -16.53
CA LYS A 88 13.77 -0.35 -17.32
C LYS A 88 14.36 -1.56 -18.05
N THR A 89 14.41 -2.73 -17.41
CA THR A 89 14.85 -3.97 -18.05
C THR A 89 13.85 -4.41 -19.13
N LYS A 90 12.54 -4.33 -18.85
CA LYS A 90 11.47 -4.61 -19.83
C LYS A 90 11.43 -3.61 -21.00
N SER A 91 11.83 -2.36 -20.80
CA SER A 91 11.96 -1.37 -21.89
C SER A 91 12.95 -1.80 -22.98
N PHE A 92 13.85 -2.74 -22.69
CA PHE A 92 14.76 -3.32 -23.67
C PHE A 92 14.20 -4.61 -24.32
N GLU A 93 13.25 -5.30 -23.67
CA GLU A 93 12.76 -6.63 -24.09
C GLU A 93 11.28 -6.69 -24.51
N GLU A 94 10.44 -5.69 -24.26
CA GLU A 94 8.98 -5.79 -24.44
C GLU A 94 8.38 -4.66 -25.30
N LEU A 95 8.73 -4.66 -26.59
CA LEU A 95 7.84 -4.29 -27.71
C LEU A 95 6.71 -5.34 -27.92
N SER A 96 6.39 -6.15 -26.91
CA SER A 96 5.47 -7.28 -27.03
C SER A 96 4.56 -7.40 -25.81
N LYS A 97 3.30 -6.98 -26.05
CA LYS A 97 2.05 -7.48 -25.48
C LYS A 97 1.66 -7.07 -24.03
N LYS A 98 0.73 -6.11 -24.01
CA LYS A 98 -0.46 -5.95 -23.11
C LYS A 98 -1.17 -7.30 -22.83
N GLU A 99 -1.97 -7.56 -21.80
CA GLU A 99 -2.76 -6.80 -20.80
C GLU A 99 -3.12 -7.80 -19.66
N SER A 100 -3.13 -7.41 -18.37
CA SER A 100 -4.29 -7.22 -17.47
C SER A 100 -5.26 -8.42 -17.26
N LYS A 101 -5.28 -9.05 -16.05
CA LYS A 101 -6.46 -9.76 -15.45
C LYS A 101 -6.19 -10.37 -14.04
N TYR A 102 -6.11 -9.62 -12.92
CA TYR A 102 -5.81 -10.29 -11.61
C TYR A 102 -6.47 -9.78 -10.32
N VAL A 103 -7.49 -8.91 -10.36
CA VAL A 103 -8.14 -8.48 -9.11
C VAL A 103 -8.92 -9.62 -8.42
N THR A 104 -9.36 -10.64 -9.15
CA THR A 104 -10.25 -11.70 -8.61
C THR A 104 -9.53 -12.89 -7.93
N LYS A 105 -8.21 -13.08 -8.11
CA LYS A 105 -7.55 -14.35 -7.69
C LYS A 105 -7.12 -14.40 -6.21
N ASN A 106 -7.00 -13.25 -5.53
CA ASN A 106 -6.47 -13.21 -4.16
C ASN A 106 -7.50 -13.51 -3.06
N LEU A 107 -8.80 -13.55 -3.38
CA LEU A 107 -9.83 -14.01 -2.44
C LEU A 107 -9.78 -15.54 -2.24
N ASN A 108 -9.38 -16.29 -3.28
CA ASN A 108 -9.44 -17.75 -3.26
C ASN A 108 -8.30 -18.44 -2.47
N LEU A 109 -7.21 -17.74 -2.15
CA LEU A 109 -6.12 -18.31 -1.35
C LEU A 109 -6.43 -18.34 0.16
N LEU A 110 -7.42 -17.59 0.61
CA LEU A 110 -7.93 -17.64 1.99
C LEU A 110 -9.00 -18.73 2.16
N GLN A 111 -9.58 -19.22 1.06
CA GLN A 111 -10.74 -20.12 1.09
C GLN A 111 -10.39 -21.57 1.50
N GLN A 112 -9.10 -21.92 1.62
CA GLN A 112 -8.70 -23.32 1.81
C GLN A 112 -8.73 -23.84 3.27
N ASN A 113 -9.12 -23.02 4.25
CA ASN A 113 -9.06 -23.41 5.68
C ASN A 113 -10.39 -23.45 6.43
N GLY A 114 -11.56 -23.41 5.78
CA GLY A 114 -12.85 -23.75 6.41
C GLY A 114 -13.33 -22.88 7.60
N ILE A 115 -12.61 -21.83 7.97
CA ILE A 115 -12.90 -20.92 9.11
C ILE A 115 -13.48 -19.56 8.63
N ILE A 116 -13.69 -19.38 7.31
CA ILE A 116 -13.74 -18.05 6.68
C ILE A 116 -14.96 -17.89 5.76
N GLN A 117 -16.18 -18.08 6.27
CA GLN A 117 -17.39 -17.69 5.51
C GLN A 117 -17.85 -16.30 5.94
N ASP A 118 -18.06 -16.08 7.24
CA ASP A 118 -18.51 -14.78 7.78
C ASP A 118 -17.50 -13.65 7.51
N ARG A 119 -16.20 -13.94 7.65
CA ARG A 119 -15.14 -12.94 7.39
C ARG A 119 -14.96 -12.60 5.90
N VAL A 120 -15.35 -13.50 4.99
CA VAL A 120 -15.34 -13.24 3.54
C VAL A 120 -16.53 -12.37 3.16
N GLU A 121 -17.70 -12.63 3.74
CA GLU A 121 -18.89 -11.81 3.52
C GLU A 121 -18.71 -10.38 4.06
N GLU A 122 -18.18 -10.23 5.28
CA GLU A 122 -17.83 -8.90 5.84
C GLU A 122 -16.81 -8.16 4.97
N ALA A 123 -15.78 -8.86 4.46
CA ALA A 123 -14.78 -8.26 3.57
C ALA A 123 -15.39 -7.83 2.23
N ASN A 124 -16.30 -8.63 1.66
CA ASN A 124 -17.00 -8.27 0.42
C ASN A 124 -17.89 -7.05 0.62
N ASN A 125 -18.64 -6.99 1.73
CA ASN A 125 -19.45 -5.82 2.08
C ASN A 125 -18.59 -4.56 2.23
N GLN A 126 -17.41 -4.65 2.86
CA GLN A 126 -16.48 -3.52 2.97
C GLN A 126 -15.93 -3.06 1.61
N VAL A 127 -15.67 -3.99 0.69
CA VAL A 127 -15.22 -3.68 -0.68
C VAL A 127 -16.33 -2.98 -1.47
N GLU A 128 -17.58 -3.42 -1.36
CA GLU A 128 -18.71 -2.76 -2.01
C GLU A 128 -18.93 -1.34 -1.47
N LEU A 129 -18.89 -1.17 -0.15
CA LEU A 129 -18.95 0.15 0.49
C LEU A 129 -17.84 1.09 0.01
N LEU A 130 -16.62 0.58 -0.12
CA LEU A 130 -15.50 1.35 -0.65
C LEU A 130 -15.73 1.73 -2.12
N ASN A 131 -16.24 0.82 -2.94
CA ASN A 131 -16.54 1.10 -4.35
C ASN A 131 -17.60 2.19 -4.51
N GLU A 132 -18.67 2.16 -3.71
CA GLU A 132 -19.68 3.21 -3.70
C GLU A 132 -19.12 4.56 -3.22
N ALA A 133 -18.29 4.56 -2.17
CA ALA A 133 -17.61 5.76 -1.70
C ALA A 133 -16.66 6.35 -2.75
N LEU A 134 -15.94 5.51 -3.50
CA LEU A 134 -15.04 5.94 -4.57
C LEU A 134 -15.81 6.63 -5.72
N LYS A 135 -17.01 6.16 -6.06
CA LYS A 135 -17.87 6.81 -7.08
C LYS A 135 -18.29 8.23 -6.72
N LYS A 136 -18.27 8.59 -5.43
CA LYS A 136 -18.61 9.94 -4.94
C LYS A 136 -17.46 10.94 -5.01
N LEU A 137 -16.23 10.48 -5.24
CA LEU A 137 -15.08 11.36 -5.45
C LEU A 137 -15.17 12.06 -6.80
N THR A 138 -14.67 13.29 -6.89
CA THR A 138 -14.57 13.96 -8.20
C THR A 138 -13.55 13.26 -9.10
N ILE A 139 -13.63 13.51 -10.41
CA ILE A 139 -12.69 12.92 -11.38
C ILE A 139 -11.23 13.25 -11.01
N GLU A 140 -10.96 14.49 -10.60
CA GLU A 140 -9.62 14.92 -10.17
C GLU A 140 -9.14 14.18 -8.92
N GLU A 141 -10.03 13.95 -7.96
CA GLU A 141 -9.72 13.22 -6.72
C GLU A 141 -9.43 11.74 -7.01
N GLN A 142 -10.24 11.11 -7.87
CA GLN A 142 -10.01 9.73 -8.32
C GLN A 142 -8.68 9.62 -9.07
N ARG A 143 -8.35 10.57 -9.96
CA ARG A 143 -7.08 10.60 -10.68
C ARG A 143 -5.89 10.71 -9.73
N LEU A 144 -5.93 11.66 -8.79
CA LEU A 144 -4.86 11.80 -7.80
C LEU A 144 -4.64 10.52 -7.00
N LEU A 145 -5.73 9.86 -6.60
CA LEU A 145 -5.68 8.57 -5.90
C LEU A 145 -5.09 7.48 -6.80
N ASN A 146 -5.50 7.42 -8.07
CA ASN A 146 -4.99 6.46 -9.05
C ASN A 146 -3.47 6.62 -9.24
N TYR A 147 -2.99 7.83 -9.51
CA TYR A 147 -1.55 8.07 -9.67
C TYR A 147 -0.77 7.70 -8.42
N LYS A 148 -1.26 8.09 -7.24
CA LYS A 148 -0.53 7.89 -5.99
C LYS A 148 -0.56 6.45 -5.49
N GLU A 149 -1.73 5.83 -5.49
CA GLU A 149 -1.99 4.55 -4.81
C GLU A 149 -2.02 3.36 -5.76
N ILE A 150 -2.41 3.54 -7.02
CA ILE A 150 -2.48 2.44 -8.00
C ILE A 150 -1.21 2.41 -8.85
N GLN A 151 -0.88 3.52 -9.50
CA GLN A 151 0.32 3.65 -10.34
C GLN A 151 1.60 3.84 -9.52
N GLY A 152 1.47 4.25 -8.25
CA GLY A 152 2.59 4.33 -7.33
C GLY A 152 3.55 5.50 -7.58
N LEU A 153 3.10 6.55 -8.28
CA LEU A 153 3.92 7.73 -8.52
C LEU A 153 4.33 8.40 -7.20
N SER A 154 5.54 8.97 -7.18
CA SER A 154 6.00 9.87 -6.12
C SER A 154 5.27 11.20 -6.18
N TRP A 155 5.29 11.95 -5.09
CA TRP A 155 4.70 13.29 -5.08
C TRP A 155 5.38 14.23 -6.08
N GLN A 156 6.70 14.09 -6.25
CA GLN A 156 7.46 14.84 -7.25
C GLN A 156 7.00 14.50 -8.68
N GLU A 157 6.83 13.22 -8.98
CA GLU A 157 6.34 12.80 -10.31
C GLU A 157 4.93 13.29 -10.57
N ILE A 158 4.04 13.25 -9.56
CA ILE A 158 2.69 13.80 -9.69
C ILE A 158 2.73 15.31 -9.93
N ALA A 159 3.56 16.06 -9.19
CA ALA A 159 3.69 17.51 -9.36
C ALA A 159 4.26 17.93 -10.73
N ASN A 160 4.95 17.01 -11.42
CA ASN A 160 5.48 17.23 -12.77
C ASN A 160 4.48 16.87 -13.89
N LEU A 161 3.31 16.30 -13.56
CA LEU A 161 2.25 16.09 -14.54
C LEU A 161 1.63 17.44 -14.92
N GLU A 162 1.28 17.62 -16.19
CA GLU A 162 0.69 18.88 -16.71
C GLU A 162 -0.52 19.35 -15.88
N GLU A 163 -1.40 18.43 -15.46
CA GLU A 163 -2.60 18.75 -14.68
C GLU A 163 -2.31 19.26 -13.25
N TYR A 164 -1.09 19.06 -12.74
CA TYR A 164 -0.68 19.49 -11.40
C TYR A 164 0.51 20.45 -11.41
N GLN A 165 0.87 20.99 -12.58
CA GLN A 165 1.97 21.92 -12.72
C GLN A 165 1.73 23.15 -11.83
N GLY A 166 2.77 23.56 -11.08
CA GLY A 166 2.69 24.67 -10.13
C GLY A 166 2.07 24.33 -8.76
N ILE A 167 1.58 23.10 -8.55
CA ILE A 167 1.06 22.66 -7.24
C ILE A 167 2.19 22.14 -6.36
N THR A 168 2.27 22.65 -5.13
CA THR A 168 3.30 22.22 -4.19
C THR A 168 3.07 20.79 -3.67
N LEU A 169 4.15 20.11 -3.30
CA LEU A 169 4.08 18.75 -2.70
C LEU A 169 3.21 18.73 -1.43
N SER A 170 3.25 19.80 -0.64
CA SER A 170 2.43 19.94 0.58
C SER A 170 0.93 20.00 0.23
N ALA A 171 0.57 20.76 -0.81
CA ALA A 171 -0.80 20.86 -1.28
C ALA A 171 -1.31 19.50 -1.80
N LEU A 172 -0.52 18.75 -2.57
CA LEU A 172 -0.89 17.41 -3.04
C LEU A 172 -1.14 16.43 -1.88
N ARG A 173 -0.27 16.45 -0.85
CA ARG A 173 -0.45 15.63 0.36
C ARG A 173 -1.75 16.01 1.09
N LYS A 174 -1.99 17.31 1.28
CA LYS A 174 -3.22 17.81 1.92
C LYS A 174 -4.47 17.46 1.13
N ARG A 175 -4.44 17.52 -0.21
CA ARG A 175 -5.54 17.06 -1.06
C ARG A 175 -5.83 15.59 -0.84
N LYS A 176 -4.80 14.73 -0.85
CA LYS A 176 -4.99 13.30 -0.53
C LYS A 176 -5.55 13.07 0.87
N GLU A 177 -5.05 13.77 1.89
CA GLU A 177 -5.61 13.66 3.25
C GLU A 177 -7.12 13.96 3.27
N ARG A 178 -7.55 15.00 2.56
CA ARG A 178 -8.98 15.35 2.43
C ARG A 178 -9.78 14.28 1.69
N ILE A 179 -9.23 13.72 0.61
CA ILE A 179 -9.87 12.61 -0.13
C ILE A 179 -10.08 11.40 0.78
N ILE A 180 -9.05 11.00 1.54
CA ILE A 180 -9.15 9.89 2.50
C ILE A 180 -10.18 10.18 3.59
N LYS A 181 -10.25 11.43 4.07
CA LYS A 181 -11.27 11.84 5.03
C LYS A 181 -12.68 11.68 4.46
N LYS A 182 -12.92 12.17 3.24
CA LYS A 182 -14.21 12.01 2.53
C LYS A 182 -14.60 10.54 2.37
N LEU A 183 -13.66 9.68 1.95
CA LEU A 183 -13.92 8.25 1.80
C LEU A 183 -14.34 7.61 3.13
N ARG A 184 -13.68 7.96 4.24
CA ARG A 184 -14.05 7.47 5.57
C ARG A 184 -15.44 7.91 5.98
N GLU A 185 -15.77 9.18 5.75
CA GLU A 185 -17.09 9.75 6.05
C GLU A 185 -18.19 9.03 5.25
N PHE A 186 -17.97 8.78 3.96
CA PHE A 186 -18.91 8.00 3.14
C PHE A 186 -19.07 6.58 3.66
N CYS A 187 -17.98 5.84 3.89
CA CYS A 187 -18.06 4.46 4.42
C CYS A 187 -18.79 4.39 5.76
N HIS A 188 -18.57 5.34 6.68
CA HIS A 188 -19.30 5.39 7.96
C HIS A 188 -20.78 5.68 7.77
N SER A 189 -21.12 6.62 6.88
CA SER A 189 -22.50 6.96 6.55
C SER A 189 -23.26 5.74 6.00
N TYR A 190 -22.66 5.01 5.06
CA TYR A 190 -23.26 3.81 4.50
C TYR A 190 -23.40 2.67 5.52
N SER A 191 -22.39 2.44 6.37
CA SER A 191 -22.48 1.45 7.44
C SER A 191 -23.65 1.74 8.40
N LYS A 192 -23.87 3.02 8.73
CA LYS A 192 -25.00 3.46 9.56
C LYS A 192 -26.35 3.31 8.85
N ALA A 193 -26.42 3.64 7.55
CA ALA A 193 -27.65 3.52 6.76
C ALA A 193 -28.08 2.05 6.58
N ILE A 194 -27.14 1.14 6.31
CA ILE A 194 -27.42 -0.29 6.21
C ILE A 194 -27.92 -0.85 7.56
N ALA A 195 -27.32 -0.44 8.67
CA ALA A 195 -27.76 -0.83 10.01
C ALA A 195 -29.17 -0.34 10.36
N GLN A 196 -29.63 0.77 9.77
CA GLN A 196 -30.99 1.30 9.97
C GLN A 196 -32.04 0.64 9.08
N ILE A 197 -31.65 0.05 7.94
CA ILE A 197 -32.56 -0.66 7.02
C ILE A 197 -32.78 -2.12 7.49
N LEU A 198 -31.87 -2.66 8.31
CA LEU A 198 -31.91 -4.02 8.83
C LEU A 198 -32.45 -4.14 10.27
N LEU A 199 -33.06 -3.07 10.81
CA LEU A 199 -33.78 -3.02 12.09
C LEU A 199 -35.24 -2.64 11.85
#